data_AF-A0AAQ0QFI3-F1
#
_entry.id   AF-A0AAQ0QFI3-F1
#
_cell.length_a   1.000
_cell.length_b   1.000
_cell.length_c   1.000
_cell.angle_alpha   90.00
_cell.angle_beta   90.00
_cell.angle_gamma   90.00
#
_symmetry.space_group_name_H-M   'P 1'
#
loop_
_entity.id
_entity.type
_entity.pdbx_description
1 polymer ?
#
loop_
_entity_poly.entity_id
_entity_poly.type
_entity_poly.pdbx_seq_one_letter_code
_entity_poly.pdbx_strand_id
1 'polypeptide(L)'
;MFRVVALGYRAGMIVDRLRAQKNYDDIRFVYCNTDSRLLKEWGKEEDEHILLTDIAQCREAIHDDNELMAVLVTCLGNDLGNDSWKFATEIIYELWSYADYTYCLTSLPFRAGGRRDEAVELFNWITDYSNITVLQDDLKEPYNHFPIEMDKGLVRFLDLLLSHPQKGRSSELDDLPFGVWATEKQLWMALDAMYSNNMPEYYEAGTFSFHKSAHE
;
A
#
# COMPACT_ATOMS: atom_id res chain seq x y z
N MET A 1 -5.58 13.29 -10.03
CA MET A 1 -5.15 13.30 -8.60
C MET A 1 -4.37 12.03 -8.30
N PHE A 2 -3.46 12.04 -7.32
CA PHE A 2 -2.77 10.83 -6.84
C PHE A 2 -3.16 10.56 -5.39
N ARG A 3 -3.48 9.30 -5.07
CA ARG A 3 -3.96 8.93 -3.73
C ARG A 3 -3.26 7.69 -3.19
N VAL A 4 -3.04 7.69 -1.89
CA VAL A 4 -2.58 6.53 -1.12
C VAL A 4 -3.59 6.26 -0.01
N VAL A 5 -4.18 5.07 0.00
CA VAL A 5 -5.11 4.60 1.03
C VAL A 5 -4.37 3.61 1.94
N ALA A 6 -4.21 3.97 3.21
CA ALA A 6 -3.60 3.15 4.25
C ALA A 6 -4.70 2.41 5.04
N LEU A 7 -4.83 1.10 4.83
CA LEU A 7 -5.81 0.26 5.52
C LEU A 7 -5.19 -0.47 6.70
N GLY A 8 -5.60 -0.09 7.91
CA GLY A 8 -5.13 -0.68 9.16
C GLY A 8 -3.97 0.07 9.79
N TYR A 9 -3.59 -0.41 10.96
CA TYR A 9 -2.52 0.13 11.78
C TYR A 9 -1.16 0.04 11.10
N ARG A 10 -0.77 -1.15 10.63
CA ARG A 10 0.56 -1.36 10.02
C ARG A 10 0.71 -0.56 8.73
N ALA A 11 -0.37 -0.44 7.95
CA ALA A 11 -0.38 0.40 6.75
C ALA A 11 -0.21 1.89 7.07
N GLY A 12 -0.91 2.40 8.10
CA GLY A 12 -0.74 3.79 8.54
C GLY A 12 0.71 4.08 8.94
N MET A 13 1.33 3.16 9.69
CA MET A 13 2.74 3.25 10.06
C MET A 13 3.69 3.27 8.83
N ILE A 14 3.44 2.44 7.81
CA ILE A 14 4.22 2.43 6.56
C ILE A 14 4.15 3.79 5.88
N VAL A 15 2.95 4.35 5.76
CA VAL A 15 2.71 5.62 5.09
C VAL A 15 3.33 6.78 5.88
N ASP A 16 3.19 6.84 7.20
CA ASP A 16 3.82 7.90 7.99
C ASP A 16 5.35 7.84 7.94
N ARG A 17 5.92 6.65 7.91
CA ARG A 17 7.38 6.48 7.74
C ARG A 17 7.87 6.94 6.38
N LEU A 18 7.09 6.71 5.34
CA LEU A 18 7.37 7.28 4.03
C LEU A 18 7.39 8.82 4.12
N ARG A 19 6.34 9.39 4.70
CA ARG A 19 6.16 10.85 4.83
C ARG A 19 7.18 11.51 5.75
N ALA A 20 7.80 10.75 6.65
CA ALA A 20 8.93 11.23 7.45
C ALA A 20 10.22 11.44 6.63
N GLN A 21 10.34 10.84 5.44
CA GLN A 21 11.54 10.94 4.60
C GLN A 21 11.59 12.23 3.78
N LYS A 22 10.44 12.69 3.27
CA LYS A 22 10.28 13.89 2.45
C LYS A 22 8.81 14.27 2.26
N ASN A 23 8.58 15.41 1.62
CA ASN A 23 7.23 15.90 1.31
C ASN A 23 6.67 15.27 0.02
N TYR A 24 5.36 14.97 0.07
CA TYR A 24 4.56 14.42 -1.04
C TYR A 24 3.31 15.30 -1.21
N ASP A 25 3.52 16.58 -1.54
CA ASP A 25 2.47 17.61 -1.49
C ASP A 25 1.35 17.42 -2.53
N ASP A 26 1.59 16.62 -3.56
CA ASP A 26 0.67 16.28 -4.64
C ASP A 26 -0.05 14.92 -4.45
N ILE A 27 0.28 14.22 -3.36
CA ILE A 27 -0.34 12.95 -3.00
C ILE A 27 -1.33 13.15 -1.85
N ARG A 28 -2.59 12.76 -2.04
CA ARG A 28 -3.57 12.69 -0.96
C ARG A 28 -3.39 11.39 -0.18
N PHE A 29 -3.27 11.49 1.13
CA PHE A 29 -3.18 10.33 2.02
C PHE A 29 -4.50 10.15 2.77
N VAL A 30 -5.03 8.92 2.75
CA VAL A 30 -6.28 8.54 3.40
C VAL A 30 -5.99 7.38 4.34
N TYR A 31 -6.36 7.51 5.61
CA TYR A 31 -6.16 6.47 6.62
C TYR A 31 -7.50 5.81 6.92
N CYS A 32 -7.54 4.49 6.89
CA CYS A 32 -8.75 3.71 7.09
C CYS A 32 -8.55 2.67 8.17
N ASN A 33 -9.49 2.56 9.09
CA ASN A 33 -9.44 1.54 10.14
C ASN A 33 -10.84 1.23 10.67
N THR A 34 -11.04 0.08 11.29
CA THR A 34 -12.30 -0.25 11.97
C THR A 34 -12.28 0.16 13.46
N ASP A 35 -11.10 0.46 14.00
CA ASP A 35 -10.94 0.98 15.37
C ASP A 35 -10.59 2.48 15.34
N SER A 36 -11.51 3.30 15.86
CA SER A 36 -11.36 4.75 15.97
C SER A 36 -10.16 5.22 16.80
N ARG A 37 -9.65 4.38 17.72
CA ARG A 37 -8.45 4.69 18.51
C ARG A 37 -7.21 4.56 17.64
N LEU A 38 -7.08 3.41 16.97
CA LEU A 38 -5.97 3.12 16.07
C LEU A 38 -5.96 4.03 14.85
N LEU A 39 -7.14 4.44 14.36
CA LEU A 39 -7.28 5.36 13.25
C LEU A 39 -6.57 6.70 13.48
N LYS A 40 -6.49 7.17 14.73
CA LYS A 40 -5.89 8.47 15.08
C LYS A 40 -4.42 8.38 15.48
N GLU A 41 -3.81 7.19 15.41
CA GLU A 41 -2.39 7.02 15.76
C GLU A 41 -1.44 7.43 14.63
N TRP A 42 -1.92 7.42 13.39
CA TRP A 42 -1.16 7.73 12.18
C TRP A 42 -1.83 8.83 11.39
N GLY A 43 -1.07 9.48 10.51
CA GLY A 43 -1.52 10.63 9.75
C GLY A 43 -1.44 11.94 10.51
N LYS A 44 -1.55 13.05 9.77
CA LYS A 44 -1.65 14.40 10.30
C LYS A 44 -3.12 14.75 10.53
N GLU A 45 -3.40 15.74 11.37
CA GLU A 45 -4.77 16.14 11.70
C GLU A 45 -5.59 16.56 10.47
N GLU A 46 -4.94 17.14 9.46
CA GLU A 46 -5.56 17.54 8.20
C GLU A 46 -5.79 16.40 7.19
N ASP A 47 -5.17 15.23 7.41
CA ASP A 47 -5.35 14.09 6.53
C ASP A 47 -6.74 13.47 6.73
N GLU A 48 -7.21 12.77 5.71
CA GLU A 48 -8.51 12.11 5.76
C GLU A 48 -8.44 10.82 6.57
N HIS A 49 -9.37 10.68 7.50
CA HIS A 49 -9.48 9.54 8.40
C HIS A 49 -10.87 8.93 8.31
N ILE A 50 -10.94 7.71 7.79
CA ILE A 50 -12.20 6.99 7.54
C ILE A 50 -12.33 5.84 8.54
N LEU A 51 -13.37 5.91 9.37
CA LEU A 51 -13.76 4.80 10.23
C LEU A 51 -14.64 3.84 9.43
N LEU A 52 -14.16 2.62 9.23
CA LEU A 52 -14.85 1.55 8.50
C LEU A 52 -15.76 0.76 9.45
N THR A 53 -17.06 0.80 9.17
CA THR A 53 -18.12 0.21 10.00
C THR A 53 -18.85 -0.91 9.26
N ASP A 54 -19.09 -0.74 7.97
CA ASP A 54 -19.71 -1.73 7.09
C ASP A 54 -19.28 -1.53 5.63
N ILE A 55 -19.52 -2.55 4.78
CA ILE A 55 -19.06 -2.60 3.39
C ILE A 55 -19.68 -1.52 2.52
N ALA A 56 -20.97 -1.20 2.71
CA ALA A 56 -21.64 -0.20 1.89
C ALA A 56 -21.07 1.19 2.19
N GLN A 57 -20.90 1.51 3.48
CA GLN A 57 -20.25 2.75 3.91
C GLN A 57 -18.78 2.82 3.50
N CYS A 58 -18.08 1.68 3.43
CA CYS A 58 -16.71 1.63 2.94
C CYS A 58 -16.60 2.14 1.50
N ARG A 59 -17.46 1.67 0.58
CA ARG A 59 -17.42 2.12 -0.82
C ARG A 59 -17.70 3.60 -0.94
N GLU A 60 -18.79 4.07 -0.32
CA GLU A 60 -19.17 5.49 -0.36
C GLU A 60 -18.09 6.40 0.24
N ALA A 61 -17.43 5.98 1.33
CA ALA A 61 -16.39 6.78 1.96
C ALA A 61 -15.07 6.82 1.16
N ILE A 62 -14.77 5.77 0.41
CA ILE A 62 -13.54 5.65 -0.39
C ILE A 62 -13.73 6.23 -1.79
N HIS A 63 -14.97 6.35 -2.25
CA HIS A 63 -15.30 6.82 -3.58
C HIS A 63 -14.68 8.19 -3.89
N ASP A 64 -13.97 8.27 -5.01
CA ASP A 64 -13.47 9.52 -5.59
C ASP A 64 -13.32 9.35 -7.11
N ASP A 65 -13.66 10.38 -7.87
CA ASP A 65 -13.74 10.33 -9.32
C ASP A 65 -12.46 10.88 -9.99
N ASN A 66 -12.08 10.30 -11.12
CA ASN A 66 -11.00 10.77 -12.00
C ASN A 66 -9.62 10.81 -11.33
N GLU A 67 -9.30 9.75 -10.60
CA GLU A 67 -7.97 9.55 -10.07
C GLU A 67 -7.02 9.09 -11.18
N LEU A 68 -5.84 9.67 -11.23
CA LEU A 68 -4.84 9.21 -12.19
C LEU A 68 -4.10 8.00 -11.60
N MET A 69 -3.85 8.00 -10.30
CA MET A 69 -3.24 6.86 -9.62
C MET A 69 -3.78 6.70 -8.20
N ALA A 70 -4.10 5.47 -7.83
CA ALA A 70 -4.44 5.08 -6.48
C ALA A 70 -3.54 3.93 -6.00
N VAL A 71 -3.08 4.00 -4.75
CA VAL A 71 -2.28 2.94 -4.12
C VAL A 71 -2.97 2.49 -2.83
N LEU A 72 -3.32 1.21 -2.74
CA LEU A 72 -3.71 0.60 -1.47
C LEU A 72 -2.46 0.09 -0.74
N VAL A 73 -2.29 0.52 0.52
CA VAL A 73 -1.32 -0.06 1.45
C VAL A 73 -2.10 -0.81 2.52
N THR A 74 -1.79 -2.09 2.76
CA THR A 74 -2.55 -2.92 3.73
C THR A 74 -1.70 -4.01 4.39
N CYS A 75 -2.24 -4.64 5.44
CA CYS A 75 -1.65 -5.79 6.11
C CYS A 75 -2.70 -6.89 6.28
N LEU A 76 -2.53 -8.02 5.57
CA LEU A 76 -3.52 -9.10 5.52
C LEU A 76 -3.36 -10.10 6.67
N GLY A 77 -4.45 -10.76 7.05
CA GLY A 77 -4.46 -11.91 7.96
C GLY A 77 -4.51 -11.57 9.45
N ASN A 78 -3.78 -10.57 9.93
CA ASN A 78 -3.91 -10.07 11.31
C ASN A 78 -3.10 -8.79 11.54
N ASP A 79 -3.76 -7.64 11.63
CA ASP A 79 -3.13 -6.38 12.01
C ASP A 79 -3.45 -6.05 13.48
N LEU A 80 -2.59 -6.49 14.40
CA LEU A 80 -2.73 -6.30 15.85
C LEU A 80 -4.11 -6.70 16.43
N GLY A 81 -4.77 -7.72 15.87
CA GLY A 81 -6.08 -8.17 16.30
C GLY A 81 -7.25 -7.35 15.75
N ASN A 82 -7.01 -6.47 14.78
CA ASN A 82 -8.04 -5.74 14.04
C ASN A 82 -8.39 -6.46 12.71
N ASP A 83 -9.66 -6.41 12.34
CA ASP A 83 -10.23 -7.06 11.15
C ASP A 83 -10.37 -6.08 9.94
N SER A 84 -9.72 -4.91 9.97
CA SER A 84 -9.78 -3.88 8.92
C SER A 84 -9.36 -4.42 7.56
N TRP A 85 -8.42 -5.34 7.51
CA TRP A 85 -7.94 -5.99 6.29
C TRP A 85 -9.04 -6.72 5.50
N LYS A 86 -10.17 -7.05 6.11
CA LYS A 86 -11.34 -7.61 5.42
C LYS A 86 -12.01 -6.63 4.45
N PHE A 87 -11.77 -5.34 4.62
CA PHE A 87 -12.24 -4.31 3.70
C PHE A 87 -11.31 -4.10 2.50
N ALA A 88 -10.17 -4.79 2.44
CA ALA A 88 -9.17 -4.59 1.39
C ALA A 88 -9.74 -4.86 -0.01
N THR A 89 -10.61 -5.87 -0.17
CA THR A 89 -11.30 -6.16 -1.45
C THR A 89 -12.22 -5.00 -1.85
N GLU A 90 -13.04 -4.52 -0.94
CA GLU A 90 -13.97 -3.43 -1.24
C GLU A 90 -13.25 -2.14 -1.60
N ILE A 91 -12.16 -1.83 -0.89
CA ILE A 91 -11.33 -0.67 -1.16
C ILE A 91 -10.65 -0.80 -2.52
N ILE A 92 -9.93 -1.89 -2.79
CA ILE A 92 -9.18 -2.00 -4.05
C ILE A 92 -10.10 -2.00 -5.27
N TYR A 93 -11.30 -2.58 -5.16
CA TYR A 93 -12.28 -2.54 -6.24
C TYR A 93 -12.83 -1.14 -6.49
N GLU A 94 -13.09 -0.38 -5.42
CA GLU A 94 -13.48 1.01 -5.53
C GLU A 94 -12.36 1.82 -6.22
N LEU A 95 -11.11 1.67 -5.76
CA LEU A 95 -9.96 2.34 -6.39
C LEU A 95 -9.82 1.99 -7.87
N TRP A 96 -9.88 0.69 -8.20
CA TRP A 96 -9.78 0.19 -9.56
C TRP A 96 -10.89 0.71 -10.48
N SER A 97 -12.09 0.94 -9.94
CA SER A 97 -13.23 1.42 -10.72
C SER A 97 -13.10 2.88 -11.17
N TYR A 98 -12.27 3.69 -10.48
CA TYR A 98 -12.21 5.14 -10.69
C TYR A 98 -10.81 5.71 -10.91
N ALA A 99 -9.76 4.90 -10.75
CA ALA A 99 -8.39 5.28 -11.03
C ALA A 99 -7.85 4.66 -12.33
N ASP A 100 -7.12 5.45 -13.12
CA ASP A 100 -6.45 4.95 -14.34
C ASP A 100 -5.35 3.92 -14.03
N TYR A 101 -4.64 4.11 -12.91
CA TYR A 101 -3.61 3.20 -12.40
C TYR A 101 -3.88 2.83 -10.95
N THR A 102 -3.97 1.54 -10.67
CA THR A 102 -4.25 1.01 -9.32
C THR A 102 -3.14 0.07 -8.89
N TYR A 103 -2.53 0.34 -7.74
CA TYR A 103 -1.45 -0.47 -7.16
C TYR A 103 -1.80 -0.96 -5.77
N CYS A 104 -1.23 -2.09 -5.36
CA CYS A 104 -1.36 -2.56 -3.99
C CYS A 104 -0.01 -2.97 -3.39
N LEU A 105 0.30 -2.46 -2.20
CA LEU A 105 1.44 -2.87 -1.38
C LEU A 105 0.90 -3.51 -0.11
N THR A 106 1.17 -4.78 0.08
CA THR A 106 0.59 -5.54 1.19
C THR A 106 1.62 -6.37 1.93
N SER A 107 1.45 -6.49 3.24
CA SER A 107 2.21 -7.42 4.08
C SER A 107 1.35 -8.58 4.58
N LEU A 108 1.94 -9.77 4.71
CA LEU A 108 1.36 -10.92 5.37
C LEU A 108 2.23 -11.31 6.59
N PRO A 109 1.80 -10.98 7.83
CA PRO A 109 2.55 -11.29 9.04
C PRO A 109 2.73 -12.80 9.23
N PHE A 110 3.87 -13.20 9.80
CA PHE A 110 4.13 -14.59 10.18
C PHE A 110 3.02 -15.16 11.08
N ARG A 111 2.64 -14.38 12.10
CA ARG A 111 1.54 -14.71 13.02
C ARG A 111 0.22 -14.12 12.50
N ALA A 112 -0.17 -14.43 11.26
CA ALA A 112 -1.47 -14.07 10.66
C ALA A 112 -2.71 -14.65 11.40
N GLY A 113 -2.62 -14.92 12.70
CA GLY A 113 -3.74 -15.30 13.57
C GLY A 113 -4.39 -16.64 13.22
N GLY A 114 -3.73 -17.50 12.44
CA GLY A 114 -4.35 -18.69 11.86
C GLY A 114 -5.29 -18.40 10.68
N ARG A 115 -5.34 -17.15 10.19
CA ARG A 115 -6.16 -16.69 9.06
C ARG A 115 -5.36 -16.53 7.78
N ARG A 116 -4.28 -17.29 7.65
CA ARG A 116 -3.37 -17.20 6.50
C ARG A 116 -4.06 -17.59 5.19
N ASP A 117 -4.90 -18.63 5.22
CA ASP A 117 -5.63 -19.08 4.03
C ASP A 117 -6.61 -18.01 3.55
N GLU A 118 -7.40 -17.43 4.47
CA GLU A 118 -8.29 -16.28 4.20
C GLU A 118 -7.50 -15.08 3.64
N ALA A 119 -6.34 -14.76 4.23
CA ALA A 119 -5.46 -13.71 3.75
C ALA A 119 -4.94 -13.94 2.32
N VAL A 120 -4.60 -15.19 1.98
CA VAL A 120 -4.15 -15.56 0.63
C VAL A 120 -5.29 -15.47 -0.38
N GLU A 121 -6.51 -15.84 0.00
CA GLU A 121 -7.70 -15.67 -0.85
C GLU A 121 -7.95 -14.18 -1.15
N LEU A 122 -7.93 -13.33 -0.11
CA LEU A 122 -8.04 -11.87 -0.27
C LEU A 122 -6.89 -11.30 -1.13
N PHE A 123 -5.67 -11.79 -0.94
CA PHE A 123 -4.51 -11.37 -1.73
C PHE A 123 -4.68 -11.65 -3.23
N ASN A 124 -5.17 -12.83 -3.59
CA ASN A 124 -5.43 -13.17 -4.99
C ASN A 124 -6.48 -12.24 -5.59
N TRP A 125 -7.56 -12.00 -4.85
CA TRP A 125 -8.61 -11.08 -5.29
C TRP A 125 -8.11 -9.66 -5.48
N ILE A 126 -7.30 -9.14 -4.54
CA ILE A 126 -6.66 -7.82 -4.65
C ILE A 126 -5.79 -7.73 -5.91
N THR A 127 -5.08 -8.81 -6.23
CA THR A 127 -4.20 -8.87 -7.40
C THR A 127 -4.99 -8.74 -8.70
N ASP A 128 -6.19 -9.32 -8.79
CA ASP A 128 -7.02 -9.19 -9.97
C ASP A 128 -7.43 -7.72 -10.25
N TYR A 129 -7.56 -6.89 -9.22
CA TYR A 129 -7.98 -5.48 -9.32
C TYR A 129 -6.84 -4.47 -9.16
N SER A 130 -5.60 -4.86 -9.45
CA SER A 130 -4.47 -3.91 -9.45
C SER A 130 -3.48 -4.21 -10.58
N ASN A 131 -2.89 -3.15 -11.15
CA ASN A 131 -1.87 -3.28 -12.18
C ASN A 131 -0.66 -4.07 -11.66
N ILE A 132 -0.21 -3.73 -10.44
CA ILE A 132 0.84 -4.46 -9.73
C ILE A 132 0.49 -4.55 -8.24
N THR A 133 0.54 -5.78 -7.72
CA THR A 133 0.59 -6.05 -6.27
C THR A 133 2.00 -6.42 -5.84
N VAL A 134 2.47 -5.78 -4.78
CA VAL A 134 3.68 -6.16 -4.06
C VAL A 134 3.28 -6.83 -2.75
N LEU A 135 3.70 -8.07 -2.54
CA LEU A 135 3.50 -8.81 -1.30
C LEU A 135 4.82 -8.95 -0.55
N GLN A 136 4.86 -8.43 0.67
CA GLN A 136 5.83 -8.81 1.69
C GLN A 136 5.25 -9.94 2.54
N ASP A 137 5.75 -11.15 2.40
CA ASP A 137 5.35 -12.27 3.25
C ASP A 137 6.44 -12.54 4.27
N ASP A 138 6.10 -12.34 5.54
CA ASP A 138 7.09 -12.34 6.61
C ASP A 138 7.62 -13.76 6.88
N LEU A 139 6.84 -14.83 6.57
CA LEU A 139 7.13 -16.29 6.62
C LEU A 139 7.81 -16.89 7.87
N LYS A 140 8.47 -16.08 8.68
CA LYS A 140 9.25 -16.42 9.85
C LYS A 140 9.04 -15.32 10.87
N GLU A 141 9.09 -15.70 12.14
CA GLU A 141 9.08 -14.71 13.21
C GLU A 141 10.33 -13.83 13.12
N PRO A 142 10.21 -12.50 13.25
CA PRO A 142 11.37 -11.62 13.29
C PRO A 142 12.25 -11.97 14.49
N TYR A 143 13.39 -12.59 14.22
CA TYR A 143 14.41 -12.83 15.25
C TYR A 143 15.16 -11.52 15.49
N ASN A 144 15.05 -10.94 16.70
CA ASN A 144 15.72 -9.71 17.12
C ASN A 144 15.32 -8.40 16.40
N HIS A 145 14.30 -8.40 15.54
CA HIS A 145 13.77 -7.19 14.92
C HIS A 145 12.43 -6.80 15.55
N PHE A 146 12.25 -5.52 15.87
CA PHE A 146 10.90 -5.02 16.18
C PHE A 146 10.04 -5.12 14.91
N PRO A 147 8.74 -5.47 15.00
CA PRO A 147 7.84 -5.55 13.84
C PRO A 147 7.87 -4.29 12.96
N ILE A 148 8.13 -3.15 13.60
CA ILE A 148 8.38 -1.84 13.00
C ILE A 148 9.47 -1.95 11.91
N GLU A 149 10.63 -2.56 12.19
CA GLU A 149 11.76 -2.58 11.25
C GLU A 149 11.47 -3.34 9.95
N MET A 150 10.54 -4.31 9.99
CA MET A 150 10.26 -5.20 8.87
C MET A 150 9.60 -4.52 7.66
N ASP A 151 8.93 -3.38 7.85
CA ASP A 151 8.14 -2.75 6.78
C ASP A 151 8.92 -1.74 5.94
N LYS A 152 10.21 -1.55 6.22
CA LYS A 152 11.07 -0.64 5.46
C LYS A 152 11.13 -0.99 3.97
N GLY A 153 11.01 -2.27 3.61
CA GLY A 153 10.94 -2.70 2.21
C GLY A 153 9.69 -2.16 1.50
N LEU A 154 8.51 -2.31 2.10
CA LEU A 154 7.27 -1.72 1.57
C LEU A 154 7.35 -0.19 1.51
N VAL A 155 7.98 0.48 2.49
CA VAL A 155 8.23 1.93 2.43
C VAL A 155 9.06 2.31 1.20
N ARG A 156 10.11 1.54 0.87
CA ARG A 156 10.94 1.80 -0.32
C ARG A 156 10.18 1.59 -1.63
N PHE A 157 9.38 0.54 -1.73
CA PHE A 157 8.56 0.31 -2.93
C PHE A 157 7.50 1.38 -3.09
N LEU A 158 6.89 1.84 -1.98
CA LEU A 158 5.96 2.95 -2.01
C LEU A 158 6.66 4.24 -2.43
N ASP A 159 7.86 4.51 -1.91
CA ASP A 159 8.65 5.66 -2.35
C ASP A 159 8.97 5.62 -3.84
N LEU A 160 9.33 4.45 -4.37
CA LEU A 160 9.58 4.29 -5.80
C LEU A 160 8.34 4.65 -6.61
N LEU A 161 7.16 4.12 -6.24
CA LEU A 161 5.89 4.39 -6.94
C LEU A 161 5.56 5.89 -6.95
N LEU A 162 5.72 6.56 -5.81
CA LEU A 162 5.40 7.97 -5.65
C LEU A 162 6.55 8.91 -6.05
N SER A 163 7.73 8.36 -6.37
CA SER A 163 8.87 9.18 -6.75
C SER A 163 8.63 9.86 -8.08
N HIS A 164 9.05 11.11 -8.19
CA HIS A 164 8.99 11.84 -9.45
C HIS A 164 10.39 11.80 -10.08
N PRO A 165 10.55 11.23 -11.28
CA PRO A 165 11.85 11.13 -11.92
C PRO A 165 12.53 12.49 -12.17
N GLN A 166 11.77 13.60 -12.22
CA GLN A 166 12.27 14.92 -12.61
C GLN A 166 11.95 16.09 -11.64
N LYS A 167 11.29 15.84 -10.50
CA LYS A 167 10.89 16.90 -9.54
C LYS A 167 12.09 17.73 -9.10
N GLY A 168 12.04 19.03 -9.40
CA GLY A 168 13.12 20.01 -9.13
C GLY A 168 14.14 20.23 -10.24
N ARG A 169 14.03 19.55 -11.40
CA ARG A 169 14.86 19.79 -12.59
C ARG A 169 14.12 20.44 -13.75
N SER A 170 12.80 20.33 -13.77
CA SER A 170 11.90 20.97 -14.74
C SER A 170 11.07 22.05 -14.04
N SER A 171 10.81 23.17 -14.73
CA SER A 171 9.90 24.23 -14.26
C SER A 171 8.42 23.89 -14.47
N GLU A 172 8.12 22.70 -15.00
CA GLU A 172 6.75 22.25 -15.22
C GLU A 172 6.20 21.65 -13.91
N LEU A 173 5.01 22.12 -13.55
CA LEU A 173 4.17 21.57 -12.47
C LEU A 173 3.64 20.15 -12.80
N ASP A 174 4.13 19.53 -13.89
CA ASP A 174 3.53 18.40 -14.62
C ASP A 174 4.34 17.09 -14.56
N ASP A 175 5.29 16.93 -13.65
CA ASP A 175 6.03 15.67 -13.55
C ASP A 175 5.16 14.61 -12.85
N LEU A 176 4.62 13.66 -13.61
CA LEU A 176 3.87 12.51 -13.09
C LEU A 176 4.75 11.64 -12.17
N PRO A 177 4.19 11.04 -11.09
CA PRO A 177 4.91 10.06 -10.28
C PRO A 177 5.27 8.84 -11.13
N PHE A 178 6.30 8.10 -10.72
CA PHE A 178 6.86 6.98 -11.49
C PHE A 178 5.80 5.91 -11.77
N GLY A 179 4.88 5.67 -10.83
CA GLY A 179 3.74 4.77 -11.02
C GLY A 179 2.78 5.17 -12.16
N VAL A 180 2.83 6.41 -12.64
CA VAL A 180 2.03 6.86 -13.80
C VAL A 180 2.92 7.07 -15.03
N TRP A 181 4.14 7.57 -14.83
CA TRP A 181 5.08 7.84 -15.92
C TRP A 181 5.59 6.55 -16.57
N ALA A 182 5.87 5.53 -15.77
CA ALA A 182 6.43 4.27 -16.25
C ALA A 182 5.34 3.39 -16.85
N THR A 183 5.66 2.70 -17.95
CA THR A 183 4.87 1.53 -18.34
C THR A 183 4.90 0.48 -17.23
N GLU A 184 3.85 -0.34 -17.14
CA GLU A 184 3.80 -1.44 -16.15
C GLU A 184 5.04 -2.34 -16.21
N LYS A 185 5.57 -2.61 -17.41
CA LYS A 185 6.82 -3.38 -17.59
C LYS A 185 8.04 -2.66 -16.99
N GLN A 186 8.16 -1.35 -17.19
CA GLN A 186 9.26 -0.57 -16.63
C GLN A 186 9.17 -0.49 -15.10
N LEU A 187 7.96 -0.30 -14.57
CA LEU A 187 7.71 -0.29 -13.14
C LEU A 187 8.05 -1.65 -12.52
N TRP A 188 7.59 -2.75 -13.12
CA TRP A 188 7.95 -4.10 -12.70
C TRP A 188 9.46 -4.30 -12.65
N MET A 189 10.17 -3.95 -13.73
CA MET A 189 11.62 -4.08 -13.78
C MET A 189 12.33 -3.22 -12.72
N ALA A 190 11.79 -2.04 -12.41
CA ALA A 190 12.34 -1.17 -11.37
C ALA A 190 12.13 -1.75 -9.97
N LEU A 191 10.96 -2.34 -9.69
CA LEU A 191 10.67 -3.06 -8.45
C LEU A 191 11.61 -4.26 -8.28
N ASP A 192 11.73 -5.11 -9.31
CA ASP A 192 12.66 -6.25 -9.33
C ASP A 192 14.12 -5.81 -9.14
N ALA A 193 14.52 -4.72 -9.80
CA ALA A 193 15.88 -4.20 -9.68
C ALA A 193 16.15 -3.61 -8.29
N MET A 194 15.19 -2.92 -7.68
CA MET A 194 15.30 -2.39 -6.32
C MET A 194 15.45 -3.52 -5.31
N TYR A 195 14.60 -4.55 -5.45
CA TYR A 195 14.68 -5.78 -4.66
C TYR A 195 16.05 -6.48 -4.81
N SER A 196 16.52 -6.63 -6.06
CA SER A 196 17.73 -7.41 -6.35
C SER A 196 19.04 -6.70 -6.02
N ASN A 197 19.07 -5.36 -6.06
CA ASN A 197 20.34 -4.61 -5.99
C ASN A 197 20.61 -3.86 -4.69
N ASN A 198 19.66 -3.62 -3.78
CA ASN A 198 19.93 -2.73 -2.62
C ASN A 198 18.87 -2.72 -1.50
N MET A 199 18.24 -3.86 -1.19
CA MET A 199 17.36 -3.94 -0.01
C MET A 199 17.97 -4.84 1.09
N PRO A 200 18.77 -4.29 2.02
CA PRO A 200 19.16 -4.99 3.25
C PRO A 200 17.95 -5.53 4.02
N GLU A 201 16.81 -4.85 3.91
CA GLU A 201 15.50 -5.23 4.45
C GLU A 201 15.02 -6.60 3.95
N TYR A 202 15.59 -7.12 2.86
CA TYR A 202 15.40 -8.50 2.40
C TYR A 202 15.70 -9.54 3.48
N TYR A 203 16.69 -9.30 4.34
CA TYR A 203 17.00 -10.22 5.43
C TYR A 203 16.00 -10.12 6.60
N GLU A 204 15.21 -9.04 6.63
CA GLU A 204 14.21 -8.77 7.67
C GLU A 204 12.82 -9.28 7.23
N ALA A 205 12.51 -9.27 5.93
CA ALA A 205 11.32 -9.89 5.35
C ALA A 205 11.56 -11.39 5.05
N GLY A 206 10.50 -12.20 5.10
CA GLY A 206 10.58 -13.61 4.69
C GLY A 206 10.81 -13.75 3.19
N THR A 207 9.93 -13.10 2.41
CA THR A 207 9.98 -13.00 0.95
C THR A 207 9.27 -11.73 0.47
N PHE A 208 9.74 -11.17 -0.65
CA PHE A 208 8.95 -10.26 -1.47
C PHE A 208 8.54 -10.96 -2.76
N SER A 209 7.33 -10.66 -3.24
CA SER A 209 6.86 -11.11 -4.54
C SER A 209 6.04 -10.02 -5.22
N PHE A 210 6.11 -9.99 -6.55
CA PHE A 210 5.45 -9.02 -7.41
C PHE A 210 4.46 -9.78 -8.28
N HIS A 211 3.27 -9.23 -8.46
CA HIS A 211 2.16 -9.89 -9.14
C HIS A 211 1.41 -8.90 -10.02
N LYS A 212 0.95 -9.35 -11.18
CA LYS A 212 0.14 -8.55 -12.10
C LYS A 212 -1.31 -9.00 -12.04
N SER A 213 -2.23 -8.13 -12.41
CA SER A 213 -3.61 -8.52 -12.66
C SER A 213 -3.68 -9.72 -13.61
N ALA A 214 -4.55 -10.67 -13.28
CA ALA A 214 -4.89 -11.79 -14.15
C ALA A 214 -6.07 -11.47 -15.09
N HIS A 215 -6.65 -10.26 -15.01
CA HIS A 215 -7.69 -9.81 -15.93
C HIS A 215 -7.07 -9.28 -17.24
N GLU A 216 -7.22 -10.05 -18.33
CA GLU A 216 -7.04 -9.59 -19.72
C GLU A 216 -8.39 -9.37 -20.42
#